data_AF-A0A0G1R043-F1
#
_entry.id   AF-A0A0G1R043-F1
#
_cell.length_a   1.000
_cell.length_b   1.000
_cell.length_c   1.000
_cell.angle_alpha   90.00
_cell.angle_beta   90.00
_cell.angle_gamma   90.00
#
_symmetry.space_group_name_H-M   'P 1'
#
loop_
_entity.id
_entity.type
_entity.pdbx_description
1 polymer ?
#
loop_
_entity_poly.entity_id
_entity_poly.type
_entity_poly.pdbx_seq_one_letter_code
_entity_poly.pdbx_strand_id
1 'polypeptide(L)'
;KTEKVMLAKRFAVIYLLSEEVPTSYIAESLGMSYSTIFRMSLKYDIGRYSLLLGAIKQEKSDLWRILEKILRAGLPPRTGRGRWKFLYR
;
A
#
# COMPACT_ATOMS: atom_id res chain seq x y z
N LYS A 1 8.20 13.31 -6.58
CA LYS A 1 8.97 12.05 -6.48
C LYS A 1 8.74 11.35 -5.13
N THR A 2 8.91 12.03 -4.00
CA THR A 2 8.74 11.48 -2.64
C THR A 2 7.38 10.83 -2.38
N GLU A 3 6.27 11.44 -2.82
CA GLU A 3 4.93 10.87 -2.61
C GLU A 3 4.68 9.59 -3.42
N LYS A 4 5.19 9.51 -4.66
CA LYS A 4 5.14 8.29 -5.50
C LYS A 4 5.87 7.13 -4.81
N VAL A 5 7.08 7.40 -4.29
CA VAL A 5 7.89 6.40 -3.57
C VAL A 5 7.19 5.98 -2.27
N MET A 6 6.64 6.91 -1.49
CA MET A 6 5.92 6.59 -0.26
C MET A 6 4.63 5.80 -0.50
N LEU A 7 3.94 6.04 -1.61
CA LEU A 7 2.79 5.24 -2.02
C LEU A 7 3.21 3.79 -2.31
N ALA A 8 4.25 3.60 -3.12
CA ALA A 8 4.79 2.29 -3.46
C ALA A 8 5.26 1.53 -2.20
N LYS A 9 6.02 2.20 -1.32
CA LYS A 9 6.47 1.61 -0.05
C LYS A 9 5.29 1.14 0.80
N ARG A 10 4.24 1.96 0.96
CA ARG A 10 3.05 1.57 1.74
C ARG A 10 2.30 0.39 1.12
N PHE A 11 2.24 0.32 -0.21
CA PHE A 11 1.67 -0.85 -0.89
C PHE A 11 2.49 -2.11 -0.61
N ALA A 12 3.82 -2.02 -0.72
CA ALA A 12 4.73 -3.12 -0.40
C ALA A 12 4.60 -3.59 1.05
N VAL A 13 4.45 -2.68 2.03
CA VAL A 13 4.19 -3.06 3.43
C VAL A 13 2.95 -3.94 3.55
N ILE A 14 1.84 -3.55 2.92
CA ILE A 14 0.57 -4.30 3.02
C ILE A 14 0.73 -5.71 2.42
N TYR A 15 1.41 -5.82 1.29
CA TYR A 15 1.70 -7.09 0.65
C TYR A 15 2.61 -7.98 1.52
N LEU A 16 3.71 -7.45 2.03
CA LEU A 16 4.65 -8.20 2.86
C LEU A 16 4.02 -8.66 4.19
N LEU A 17 3.12 -7.86 4.77
CA LEU A 17 2.33 -8.28 5.92
C LEU A 17 1.41 -9.47 5.60
N SER A 18 0.87 -9.56 4.38
CA SER A 18 0.05 -10.70 3.97
C SER A 18 0.85 -11.97 3.64
N GLU A 19 2.14 -11.82 3.41
CA GLU A 19 3.10 -12.93 3.28
C GLU A 19 3.76 -13.26 4.63
N GLU A 20 3.20 -12.78 5.74
CA GLU A 20 3.64 -13.04 7.12
C GLU A 20 5.09 -12.62 7.42
N VAL A 21 5.61 -11.64 6.66
CA VAL A 21 6.98 -11.13 6.85
C VAL A 21 7.07 -10.32 8.16
N PRO A 22 8.10 -10.54 9.00
CA PRO A 22 8.27 -9.79 10.26
C PRO A 22 8.34 -8.27 10.06
N THR A 23 7.62 -7.53 10.91
CA THR A 23 7.53 -6.05 10.82
C THR A 23 8.87 -5.34 10.93
N SER A 24 9.81 -5.90 11.69
CA SER A 24 11.18 -5.38 11.80
C SER A 24 11.92 -5.45 10.46
N TYR A 25 11.85 -6.61 9.81
CA TYR A 25 12.47 -6.83 8.50
C TYR A 25 11.86 -5.93 7.41
N ILE A 26 10.54 -5.71 7.45
CA ILE A 26 9.86 -4.78 6.54
C ILE A 26 10.36 -3.34 6.75
N ALA A 27 10.54 -2.91 8.00
CA ALA A 27 11.02 -1.57 8.33
C ALA A 27 12.42 -1.31 7.78
N GLU A 28 13.33 -2.26 7.96
CA GLU A 28 14.70 -2.21 7.46
C GLU A 28 14.75 -2.25 5.93
N SER A 29 14.07 -3.22 5.32
CA SER A 29 14.07 -3.43 3.87
C SER A 29 13.51 -2.24 3.08
N LEU A 30 12.47 -1.58 3.62
CA LEU A 30 11.83 -0.44 2.96
C LEU A 30 12.38 0.91 3.45
N GLY A 31 13.31 0.93 4.40
CA GLY A 31 13.84 2.15 5.01
C GLY A 31 12.72 3.04 5.58
N MET A 32 11.79 2.44 6.33
CA MET A 32 10.66 3.10 6.98
C MET A 32 10.81 3.01 8.50
N SER A 33 10.34 4.02 9.22
CA SER A 33 10.41 3.96 10.69
C SER A 33 9.54 2.81 11.23
N TYR A 34 10.02 2.14 12.28
CA TYR A 34 9.26 1.09 12.99
C TYR A 34 7.88 1.60 13.45
N SER A 35 7.78 2.86 13.88
CA SER A 35 6.50 3.48 14.26
C SER A 35 5.50 3.59 13.10
N THR A 36 5.99 3.78 11.87
CA THR A 36 5.13 3.80 10.69
C THR A 36 4.64 2.40 10.35
N ILE A 37 5.54 1.41 10.36
CA ILE A 37 5.18 0.01 10.09
C ILE A 37 4.22 -0.54 11.14
N PHE A 38 4.48 -0.27 12.43
CA PHE A 38 3.58 -0.67 13.52
C PHE A 38 2.17 -0.13 13.35
N ARG A 39 2.00 1.16 13.03
CA ARG A 39 0.68 1.75 12.74
C ARG A 39 0.01 1.13 11.51
N MET A 40 0.78 0.59 10.58
CA MET A 40 0.26 -0.12 9.41
C MET A 40 -0.10 -1.56 9.73
N SER A 41 0.66 -2.27 10.56
CA SER A 41 0.31 -3.63 11.01
C SER A 41 -1.00 -3.60 11.79
N LEU A 42 -1.17 -2.66 12.73
CA LEU A 42 -2.44 -2.51 13.45
C LEU A 42 -3.64 -2.30 12.51
N LYS A 43 -3.44 -1.59 11.39
CA LYS A 43 -4.49 -1.42 10.37
C LYS A 43 -4.73 -2.70 9.59
N TYR A 44 -3.68 -3.44 9.28
CA TYR A 44 -3.77 -4.75 8.65
C TYR A 44 -4.54 -5.73 9.55
N ASP A 45 -4.20 -5.80 10.84
CA ASP A 45 -4.81 -6.70 11.82
C ASP A 45 -6.32 -6.46 11.98
N ILE A 46 -6.76 -5.19 11.94
CA ILE A 46 -8.20 -4.84 11.96
C ILE A 46 -8.88 -4.95 10.59
N GLY A 47 -8.21 -5.51 9.58
CA GLY A 47 -8.78 -5.77 8.26
C GLY A 47 -8.96 -4.53 7.37
N ARG A 48 -8.32 -3.38 7.66
CA ARG A 48 -8.47 -2.15 6.84
C ARG A 48 -8.03 -2.31 5.39
N TYR A 49 -7.25 -3.34 5.07
CA TYR A 49 -6.70 -3.58 3.74
C TYR A 49 -7.36 -4.77 3.03
N SER A 50 -8.47 -5.30 3.55
CA SER A 50 -9.15 -6.49 2.99
C SER A 50 -9.47 -6.40 1.50
N LEU A 51 -9.97 -5.25 1.02
CA LEU A 51 -10.24 -5.03 -0.41
C LEU A 51 -8.99 -5.12 -1.28
N LEU A 52 -7.89 -4.51 -0.81
CA LEU A 52 -6.62 -4.54 -1.53
C LEU A 52 -6.03 -5.96 -1.53
N LEU A 53 -6.10 -6.65 -0.40
CA LEU A 53 -5.63 -8.03 -0.28
C LEU A 53 -6.46 -9.00 -1.13
N GLY A 54 -7.78 -8.76 -1.25
CA GLY A 54 -8.65 -9.49 -2.16
C GLY A 54 -8.24 -9.32 -3.61
N ALA A 55 -7.92 -8.09 -4.03
CA ALA A 55 -7.41 -7.81 -5.37
C ALA A 55 -6.05 -8.48 -5.62
N ILE A 56 -5.14 -8.47 -4.64
CA ILE A 56 -3.83 -9.13 -4.72
C ILE A 56 -3.98 -10.65 -4.87
N LYS A 57 -4.84 -11.28 -4.05
CA LYS A 57 -5.06 -12.73 -4.10
C LYS A 57 -5.67 -13.21 -5.41
N GLN A 58 -6.57 -12.43 -6.02
CA GLN A 58 -7.20 -12.78 -7.29
C GLN A 58 -6.26 -12.67 -8.49
N GLU A 59 -5.20 -11.87 -8.41
CA GLU A 59 -4.29 -11.60 -9.52
C GLU A 59 -2.83 -11.86 -9.14
N LYS A 60 -2.57 -12.98 -8.45
CA LYS A 60 -1.26 -13.37 -7.88
C LYS A 60 -0.03 -13.18 -8.79
N SER A 61 -0.20 -13.11 -10.12
CA SER A 61 0.90 -12.95 -11.09
C SER A 61 1.02 -11.55 -11.71
N ASP A 62 0.09 -10.62 -11.49
CA ASP A 62 0.05 -9.33 -12.21
C ASP A 62 -0.18 -8.14 -11.26
N LEU A 63 0.81 -7.90 -10.40
CA LEU A 63 0.88 -6.73 -9.51
C LEU A 63 0.65 -5.41 -10.25
N TRP A 64 1.04 -5.34 -11.52
CA TRP A 64 0.84 -4.17 -12.37
C TRP A 64 -0.66 -3.94 -12.66
N ARG A 65 -1.39 -5.00 -13.01
CA ARG A 65 -2.84 -4.94 -13.27
C ARG A 65 -3.65 -4.59 -12.02
N ILE A 66 -3.23 -5.07 -10.84
CA ILE A 66 -3.83 -4.68 -9.55
C ILE A 66 -3.65 -3.18 -9.31
N LEU A 67 -2.43 -2.68 -9.48
CA LEU A 67 -2.13 -1.26 -9.31
C LEU A 67 -2.94 -0.41 -10.29
N GLU A 68 -3.03 -0.84 -11.54
CA GLU A 68 -3.79 -0.17 -12.58
C GLU A 68 -5.29 -0.09 -12.24
N LYS A 69 -5.90 -1.19 -11.74
CA LYS A 69 -7.30 -1.19 -11.28
C LYS A 69 -7.55 -0.21 -10.15
N ILE A 70 -6.65 -0.13 -9.18
CA ILE A 70 -6.77 0.80 -8.04
C ILE A 70 -6.66 2.26 -8.51
N LEU A 71 -5.74 2.54 -9.43
CA LEU A 71 -5.56 3.88 -10.00
C LEU A 71 -6.77 4.30 -10.86
N ARG A 72 -7.35 3.35 -11.62
CA ARG A 72 -8.54 3.55 -12.46
C ARG A 72 -9.83 3.70 -11.65
N ALA A 73 -9.98 2.96 -10.55
CA ALA A 73 -11.15 3.04 -9.66
C ALA A 73 -11.26 4.37 -8.90
N GLY A 74 -10.23 5.22 -8.96
CA GLY A 74 -10.19 6.50 -8.28
C GLY A 74 -9.79 6.36 -6.81
N LEU A 75 -8.65 6.93 -6.45
CA LEU A 75 -8.19 6.93 -5.06
C LEU A 75 -9.07 7.86 -4.21
N PRO A 76 -9.52 7.43 -3.01
CA PRO A 76 -10.43 8.22 -2.20
C PRO A 76 -9.80 9.58 -1.84
N PRO A 77 -10.56 10.68 -1.99
CA PRO A 77 -10.09 12.00 -1.60
C PRO A 77 -10.10 12.10 -0.08
N ARG A 78 -8.92 12.10 0.55
CA ARG A 78 -8.84 12.16 2.03
C ARG A 78 -8.84 13.58 2.60
N THR A 79 -8.49 14.61 1.81
CA THR A 79 -8.79 16.05 2.00
C THR A 79 -8.28 16.84 0.79
N GLY A 80 -9.07 17.81 0.29
CA GLY A 80 -8.72 18.76 -0.79
C GLY A 80 -8.75 18.20 -2.23
N ARG A 81 -9.21 19.03 -3.19
CA ARG A 81 -9.20 18.73 -4.64
C ARG A 81 -7.77 18.81 -5.22
N GLY A 82 -6.95 17.79 -5.03
CA GLY A 82 -5.64 17.77 -5.69
C GLY A 82 -4.61 16.74 -5.28
N ARG A 83 -4.80 16.02 -4.16
CA ARG A 83 -3.79 15.12 -3.61
C ARG A 83 -3.26 14.08 -4.60
N TRP A 84 -4.12 13.55 -5.46
CA TRP A 84 -3.77 12.50 -6.41
C TRP A 84 -3.46 13.01 -7.82
N LYS A 85 -3.46 14.34 -8.05
CA LYS A 85 -3.21 14.93 -9.39
C LYS A 85 -1.84 14.52 -9.96
N PHE A 86 -0.86 14.22 -9.12
CA PHE A 86 0.48 13.80 -9.57
C PHE A 86 0.53 12.39 -10.18
N LEU A 87 -0.50 11.57 -9.98
CA LEU A 87 -0.58 10.21 -10.55
C LEU A 87 -1.07 10.21 -11.99
N TYR A 88 -1.80 11.24 -12.39
CA TYR A 88 -2.39 11.39 -13.72
C TYR A 88 -1.61 12.39 -14.61
N ARG A 89 -0.43 12.82 -14.16
CA ARG A 89 0.54 13.63 -14.91
C ARG A 89 1.65 12.75 -15.45
#